data_AF-A0A1H1CPT5-F1
#
_entry.id   AF-A0A1H1CPT5-F1
#
_cell.length_a   1.000
_cell.length_b   1.000
_cell.length_c   1.000
_cell.angle_alpha   90.00
_cell.angle_beta   90.00
_cell.angle_gamma   90.00
#
_symmetry.space_group_name_H-M   'P 1'
#
loop_
_entity.id
_entity.type
_entity.pdbx_description
1 polymer ?
#
loop_
_entity_poly.entity_id
_entity_poly.type
_entity_poly.pdbx_seq_one_letter_code
_entity_poly.pdbx_strand_id
1 'polypeptide(L)'
;MAQSGMKWYVLRAVSGKEAKVKEYLEALMKRDSFLQANVGQVLLPTEKYAQLRNGKRVVKEKLFLPGYVLVEANLQGEMAHTLRFMPNVLGFLGGLDNPTPVKQSDINRILGTAEETEIKSEEIGVPYAVDEAVKVTDGPFSGFSGIIEEVNAEKHKLKVMVKIFGRKTPLELGYNQVEKE
;
A
#
# COMPACT_ATOMS: atom_id res chain seq x y z
N MET A 1 13.49 -7.02 -30.48
CA MET A 1 12.41 -7.96 -30.12
C MET A 1 13.02 -9.01 -29.20
N ALA A 2 12.76 -8.95 -27.89
CA ALA A 2 13.20 -9.97 -26.95
C ALA A 2 11.93 -10.58 -26.31
N GLN A 3 11.47 -11.69 -26.87
CA GLN A 3 10.46 -12.52 -26.20
C GLN A 3 11.14 -13.24 -25.03
N SER A 4 11.23 -12.60 -23.86
CA SER A 4 11.45 -13.36 -22.63
C SER A 4 10.07 -13.78 -22.13
N GLY A 5 9.71 -15.05 -22.32
CA GLY A 5 8.45 -15.65 -21.83
C GLY A 5 8.33 -15.72 -20.31
N MET A 6 8.98 -14.80 -19.59
CA MET A 6 8.88 -14.66 -18.15
C MET A 6 7.48 -14.18 -17.80
N LYS A 7 6.88 -14.85 -16.84
CA LYS A 7 5.55 -14.53 -16.32
C LYS A 7 5.67 -14.29 -14.84
N TRP A 8 4.74 -13.53 -14.31
CA TRP A 8 4.66 -13.31 -12.88
C TRP A 8 3.90 -14.44 -12.21
N TYR A 9 4.42 -14.87 -11.08
CA TYR A 9 3.83 -15.90 -10.25
C TYR A 9 3.79 -15.42 -8.81
N VAL A 10 2.82 -15.93 -8.08
CA VAL A 10 2.65 -15.62 -6.67
C VAL A 10 2.99 -16.85 -5.86
N LEU A 11 4.01 -16.71 -5.03
CA LEU A 11 4.42 -17.70 -4.04
C LEU A 11 3.71 -17.40 -2.73
N ARG A 12 3.12 -18.42 -2.14
CA ARG A 12 2.65 -18.42 -0.76
C ARG A 12 3.84 -18.73 0.13
N ALA A 13 4.17 -17.83 1.03
CA ALA A 13 5.25 -17.96 1.99
C ALA A 13 4.69 -17.93 3.42
N VAL A 14 5.52 -18.36 4.38
CA VAL A 14 5.20 -18.25 5.80
C VAL A 14 5.22 -16.77 6.20
N SER A 15 4.12 -16.31 6.80
CA SER A 15 3.97 -14.93 7.29
C SER A 15 5.09 -14.56 8.28
N GLY A 16 5.74 -13.42 8.06
CA GLY A 16 6.86 -12.91 8.86
C GLY A 16 8.24 -13.45 8.45
N LYS A 17 8.33 -14.30 7.42
CA LYS A 17 9.60 -14.82 6.87
C LYS A 17 9.77 -14.52 5.37
N GLU A 18 8.91 -13.69 4.80
CA GLU A 18 8.90 -13.35 3.37
C GLU A 18 10.19 -12.62 2.97
N ALA A 19 10.68 -11.73 3.82
CA ALA A 19 11.98 -11.07 3.65
C ALA A 19 13.12 -12.09 3.50
N LYS A 20 13.13 -13.11 4.37
CA LYS A 20 14.12 -14.20 4.31
C LYS A 20 13.97 -15.06 3.06
N VAL A 21 12.74 -15.27 2.58
CA VAL A 21 12.50 -15.97 1.30
C VAL A 21 13.13 -15.20 0.16
N LYS A 22 12.91 -13.88 0.09
CA LYS A 22 13.53 -13.03 -0.94
C LYS A 22 15.06 -13.12 -0.88
N GLU A 23 15.66 -12.91 0.29
CA GLU A 23 17.11 -12.97 0.46
C GLU A 23 17.69 -14.34 0.05
N TYR A 24 16.99 -15.42 0.42
CA TYR A 24 17.40 -16.77 0.05
C TYR A 24 17.32 -17.00 -1.46
N LEU A 25 16.25 -16.52 -2.10
CA LEU A 25 16.05 -16.62 -3.54
C LEU A 25 17.12 -15.83 -4.30
N GLU A 26 17.44 -14.61 -3.85
CA GLU A 26 18.54 -13.80 -4.39
C GLU A 26 19.90 -14.48 -4.20
N ALA A 27 20.13 -15.12 -3.04
CA ALA A 27 21.35 -15.89 -2.79
C ALA A 27 21.45 -17.13 -3.69
N LEU A 28 20.34 -17.82 -3.94
CA LEU A 28 20.29 -18.94 -4.88
C LEU A 28 20.53 -18.48 -6.32
N MET A 29 19.93 -17.37 -6.74
CA MET A 29 20.17 -16.76 -8.06
C MET A 29 21.64 -16.40 -8.27
N LYS A 30 22.36 -15.99 -7.21
CA LYS A 30 23.81 -15.72 -7.30
C LYS A 30 24.66 -16.98 -7.42
N ARG A 31 24.18 -18.12 -6.94
CA ARG A 31 24.92 -19.39 -6.91
C ARG A 31 24.62 -20.25 -8.13
N ASP A 32 23.42 -20.15 -8.65
CA ASP A 32 22.91 -21.03 -9.70
C ASP A 32 22.59 -20.21 -10.97
N SER A 33 23.44 -20.37 -11.99
CA SER A 33 23.32 -19.65 -13.25
C SER A 33 22.06 -20.04 -14.04
N PHE A 34 21.52 -21.24 -13.83
CA PHE A 34 20.26 -21.67 -14.43
C PHE A 34 19.08 -20.96 -13.75
N LEU A 35 19.13 -20.80 -12.43
CA LEU A 35 18.14 -20.01 -11.70
C LEU A 35 18.16 -18.53 -12.11
N GLN A 36 19.35 -17.95 -12.25
CA GLN A 36 19.53 -16.56 -12.66
C GLN A 36 18.98 -16.27 -14.07
N ALA A 37 19.10 -17.23 -14.99
CA ALA A 37 18.59 -17.08 -16.34
C ALA A 37 17.06 -17.23 -16.43
N ASN A 38 16.45 -17.98 -15.50
CA ASN A 38 15.02 -18.28 -15.51
C ASN A 38 14.20 -17.44 -14.52
N VAL A 39 14.82 -16.85 -13.50
CA VAL A 39 14.17 -15.96 -12.53
C VAL A 39 14.65 -14.54 -12.80
N GLY A 40 13.70 -13.64 -13.06
CA GLY A 40 13.98 -12.22 -13.30
C GLY A 40 14.06 -11.45 -11.97
N GLN A 41 12.89 -11.15 -11.41
CA GLN A 41 12.75 -10.28 -10.24
C GLN A 41 11.92 -10.93 -9.14
N VAL A 42 12.32 -10.70 -7.88
CA VAL A 42 11.56 -11.11 -6.70
C VAL A 42 11.14 -9.86 -5.96
N LEU A 43 9.83 -9.66 -5.84
CA LEU A 43 9.23 -8.50 -5.20
C LEU A 43 8.41 -8.94 -4.00
N LEU A 44 8.52 -8.17 -2.93
CA LEU A 44 7.67 -8.30 -1.76
C LEU A 44 6.59 -7.21 -1.86
N PRO A 45 5.31 -7.54 -1.66
CA PRO A 45 4.25 -6.54 -1.59
C PRO A 45 4.35 -5.79 -0.26
N THR A 46 5.35 -4.91 -0.14
CA THR A 46 5.58 -4.02 0.98
C THR A 46 5.15 -2.61 0.62
N GLU A 47 4.37 -2.01 1.50
CA GLU A 47 3.91 -0.62 1.45
C GLU A 47 4.74 0.20 2.44
N LYS A 48 5.36 1.27 1.95
CA LYS A 48 6.09 2.20 2.82
C LYS A 48 5.10 3.15 3.47
N TYR A 49 5.08 3.18 4.79
CA TYR A 49 4.26 4.11 5.57
C TYR A 49 5.17 5.07 6.35
N ALA A 50 4.86 6.36 6.28
CA ALA A 50 5.56 7.37 7.07
C ALA A 50 5.01 7.37 8.50
N GLN A 51 5.84 6.99 9.47
CA GLN A 51 5.50 7.10 10.88
C GLN A 51 6.24 8.30 11.50
N LEU A 52 5.50 9.27 12.03
CA LEU A 52 6.08 10.38 12.77
C LEU A 52 6.51 9.87 14.15
N ARG A 53 7.83 9.73 14.39
CA ARG A 53 8.38 9.32 15.69
C ARG A 53 9.39 10.36 16.13
N ASN A 54 9.16 11.02 17.27
CA ASN A 54 9.97 12.14 17.77
C ASN A 54 10.18 13.29 16.76
N GLY A 55 9.12 13.68 16.04
CA GLY A 55 9.18 14.80 15.09
C GLY A 55 10.02 14.55 13.82
N LYS A 56 10.62 13.36 13.67
CA LYS A 56 11.26 12.91 12.42
C LYS A 56 10.35 11.94 11.70
N ARG A 57 10.18 12.15 10.39
CA ARG A 57 9.50 11.22 9.48
C ARG A 57 10.35 9.96 9.37
N VAL A 58 9.88 8.84 9.91
CA VAL A 58 10.51 7.52 9.74
C VAL A 58 9.69 6.72 8.76
N VAL A 59 10.23 6.48 7.58
CA VAL A 59 9.63 5.58 6.59
C VAL A 59 9.81 4.15 7.09
N LYS A 60 8.71 3.46 7.37
CA LYS A 60 8.71 2.04 7.73
C LYS A 60 8.02 1.25 6.63
N GLU A 61 8.50 0.04 6.40
CA GLU A 61 7.90 -0.88 5.44
C GLU A 61 6.91 -1.78 6.18
N LYS A 62 5.67 -1.86 5.70
CA LYS A 62 4.64 -2.80 6.17
C LYS A 62 4.23 -3.70 5.01
N LEU A 63 4.09 -5.01 5.26
CA LEU A 63 3.59 -5.93 4.25
C LEU A 63 2.10 -5.64 3.97
N PHE A 64 1.77 -5.34 2.72
CA PHE A 64 0.41 -5.15 2.24
C PHE A 64 -0.32 -6.50 2.13
N LEU A 65 0.39 -7.55 1.70
CA LEU A 65 -0.11 -8.93 1.62
C LEU A 65 0.84 -9.87 2.37
N PRO A 66 0.65 -10.07 3.68
CA PRO A 66 1.48 -11.00 4.45
C PRO A 66 1.30 -12.43 3.91
N GLY A 67 2.40 -13.17 3.81
CA GLY A 67 2.45 -14.52 3.29
C GLY A 67 2.45 -14.64 1.76
N TYR A 68 2.65 -13.54 1.03
CA TYR A 68 2.74 -13.56 -0.43
C TYR A 68 4.05 -12.95 -0.93
N VAL A 69 4.68 -13.62 -1.88
CA VAL A 69 5.90 -13.17 -2.57
C VAL A 69 5.64 -13.20 -4.07
N LEU A 70 5.94 -12.10 -4.75
CA LEU A 70 5.80 -11.99 -6.20
C LEU A 70 7.13 -12.38 -6.83
N VAL A 71 7.10 -13.28 -7.80
CA VAL A 71 8.29 -13.70 -8.54
C VAL A 71 8.03 -13.67 -10.04
N GLU A 72 8.90 -12.99 -10.75
CA GLU A 72 8.98 -13.06 -12.20
C GLU A 72 9.89 -14.21 -12.58
N ALA A 73 9.33 -15.23 -13.22
CA ALA A 73 10.10 -16.39 -13.63
C ALA A 73 9.60 -16.95 -14.97
N ASN A 74 10.47 -17.67 -15.67
CA ASN A 74 10.10 -18.56 -16.74
C ASN A 74 9.99 -19.97 -16.14
N LEU A 75 8.76 -20.43 -15.93
CA LEU A 75 8.50 -21.79 -15.43
C LEU A 75 8.66 -22.80 -16.58
N GLN A 76 9.91 -23.17 -16.88
CA GLN A 76 10.24 -24.33 -17.69
C GLN A 76 10.73 -25.49 -16.82
N GLY A 77 10.18 -26.68 -17.04
CA GLY A 77 10.64 -27.94 -16.42
C GLY A 77 10.63 -27.89 -14.89
N GLU A 78 11.80 -28.08 -14.28
CA GLU A 78 11.97 -28.23 -12.83
C GLU A 78 11.82 -26.93 -12.03
N MET A 79 11.67 -25.76 -12.68
CA MET A 79 11.60 -24.48 -11.97
C MET A 79 10.46 -24.37 -10.97
N ALA A 80 9.28 -24.89 -11.32
CA ALA A 80 8.15 -24.91 -10.39
C ALA A 80 8.46 -25.77 -9.15
N HIS A 81 9.20 -26.86 -9.31
CA HIS A 81 9.58 -27.72 -8.19
C HIS A 81 10.62 -27.02 -7.31
N THR A 82 11.69 -26.48 -7.89
CA THR A 82 12.73 -25.78 -7.14
C THR A 82 12.15 -24.66 -6.30
N LEU A 83 11.32 -23.80 -6.88
CA LEU A 83 10.71 -22.68 -6.16
C LEU A 83 9.73 -23.15 -5.07
N ARG A 84 9.04 -24.27 -5.27
CA ARG A 84 8.10 -24.82 -4.29
C ARG A 84 8.81 -25.44 -3.08
N PHE A 85 9.94 -26.12 -3.29
CA PHE A 85 10.70 -26.76 -2.22
C PHE A 85 11.62 -25.80 -1.46
N MET A 86 11.55 -24.51 -1.76
CA MET A 86 12.32 -23.50 -1.02
C MET A 86 11.86 -23.40 0.44
N PRO A 87 12.81 -23.10 1.35
CA PRO A 87 12.49 -22.93 2.76
C PRO A 87 11.52 -21.75 2.95
N ASN A 88 10.52 -21.95 3.79
CA ASN A 88 9.45 -20.99 4.12
C ASN A 88 8.49 -20.68 2.95
N VAL A 89 8.56 -21.43 1.85
CA VAL A 89 7.53 -21.41 0.79
C VAL A 89 6.53 -22.54 1.07
N LEU A 90 5.24 -22.20 1.05
CA LEU A 90 4.12 -23.12 1.22
C LEU A 90 3.64 -23.68 -0.13
N GLY A 91 3.81 -22.91 -1.20
CA GLY A 91 3.50 -23.32 -2.57
C GLY A 91 3.11 -22.15 -3.47
N PHE A 92 2.57 -22.45 -4.65
CA PHE A 92 2.12 -21.43 -5.60
C PHE A 92 0.64 -21.09 -5.42
N LEU A 93 0.27 -19.90 -5.85
CA LEU A 93 -1.12 -19.53 -6.11
C LEU A 93 -1.56 -20.18 -7.44
N GLY A 94 -2.70 -20.85 -7.44
CA GLY A 94 -3.27 -21.49 -8.65
C GLY A 94 -3.16 -23.01 -8.74
N GLY A 95 -2.41 -23.66 -7.85
CA GLY A 95 -2.34 -25.13 -7.79
C GLY A 95 -0.97 -25.68 -7.41
N LEU A 96 -0.87 -27.00 -7.33
CA LEU A 96 0.35 -27.73 -6.95
C LEU A 96 1.27 -28.05 -8.15
N ASP A 97 0.67 -28.27 -9.32
CA ASP A 97 1.37 -28.74 -10.54
C ASP A 97 1.52 -27.67 -11.62
N ASN A 98 0.62 -26.67 -11.66
CA ASN A 98 0.69 -25.58 -12.63
C ASN A 98 0.39 -24.24 -11.95
N PRO A 99 1.42 -23.42 -11.67
CA PRO A 99 1.23 -22.09 -11.12
C PRO A 99 0.44 -21.22 -12.10
N THR A 100 -0.55 -20.49 -11.60
CA THR A 100 -1.31 -19.57 -12.44
C THR A 100 -0.46 -18.32 -12.69
N PRO A 101 -0.14 -17.98 -13.95
CA PRO A 101 0.57 -16.75 -14.24
C PRO A 101 -0.35 -15.55 -13.96
N VAL A 102 0.17 -14.57 -13.26
CA VAL A 102 -0.46 -13.28 -13.04
C VAL A 102 -0.06 -12.35 -14.18
N LYS A 103 -1.01 -11.53 -14.64
CA LYS A 103 -0.73 -10.56 -15.70
C LYS A 103 0.16 -9.46 -15.14
N GLN A 104 1.09 -8.97 -15.96
CA GLN A 104 1.93 -7.82 -15.61
C GLN A 104 1.10 -6.62 -15.14
N SER A 105 -0.07 -6.38 -15.75
CA SER A 105 -0.97 -5.29 -15.37
C SER A 105 -1.47 -5.39 -13.92
N ASP A 106 -1.73 -6.61 -13.44
CA ASP A 106 -2.19 -6.83 -12.06
C ASP A 106 -1.03 -6.65 -11.07
N ILE A 107 0.18 -7.09 -11.44
CA ILE A 107 1.40 -6.86 -10.67
C ILE A 107 1.73 -5.37 -10.60
N ASN A 108 1.69 -4.68 -11.73
CA ASN A 108 1.87 -3.22 -11.79
C ASN A 108 0.79 -2.48 -11.02
N ARG A 109 -0.43 -3.04 -10.88
CA ARG A 109 -1.45 -2.47 -9.99
C ARG A 109 -1.11 -2.68 -8.53
N ILE A 110 -0.59 -3.86 -8.15
CA ILE A 110 -0.20 -4.14 -6.75
C ILE A 110 1.04 -3.32 -6.36
N LEU A 111 2.05 -3.24 -7.23
CA LEU A 111 3.25 -2.42 -7.06
C LEU A 111 2.95 -0.94 -7.18
N GLY A 112 2.15 -0.57 -8.17
CA GLY A 112 1.67 0.79 -8.39
C GLY A 112 0.80 1.26 -7.24
N THR A 113 0.02 0.39 -6.58
CA THR A 113 -0.64 0.78 -5.31
C THR A 113 0.39 0.99 -4.21
N ALA A 114 1.48 0.21 -4.14
CA ALA A 114 2.54 0.43 -3.15
C ALA A 114 3.34 1.73 -3.39
N GLU A 115 3.64 2.09 -4.65
CA GLU A 115 4.25 3.38 -5.03
C GLU A 115 3.25 4.55 -5.00
N GLU A 116 1.99 4.33 -5.34
CA GLU A 116 0.94 5.34 -5.25
C GLU A 116 0.50 5.54 -3.79
N THR A 117 0.76 4.59 -2.88
CA THR A 117 0.69 4.83 -1.42
C THR A 117 1.93 5.56 -0.88
N GLU A 118 3.10 5.46 -1.54
CA GLU A 118 4.23 6.35 -1.24
C GLU A 118 3.89 7.83 -1.52
N ILE A 119 2.88 8.12 -2.36
CA ILE A 119 2.38 9.48 -2.62
C ILE A 119 1.08 9.76 -1.84
N LYS A 120 0.23 8.77 -1.58
CA LYS A 120 -1.02 8.95 -0.79
C LYS A 120 -0.83 9.00 0.72
N SER A 121 0.40 8.93 1.22
CA SER A 121 0.71 9.27 2.61
C SER A 121 0.97 10.78 2.82
N GLU A 122 1.05 11.58 1.75
CA GLU A 122 1.20 13.05 1.85
C GLU A 122 0.00 13.84 1.29
N GLU A 123 -0.98 13.16 0.70
CA GLU A 123 -2.26 13.76 0.35
C GLU A 123 -3.40 12.83 0.82
N ILE A 124 -3.66 12.81 2.13
CA ILE A 124 -5.06 12.98 2.53
C ILE A 124 -5.40 14.36 1.96
N GLY A 125 -5.80 14.39 0.68
CA GLY A 125 -6.24 15.59 0.01
C GLY A 125 -7.29 16.16 0.94
N VAL A 126 -6.92 17.25 1.61
CA VAL A 126 -7.77 17.88 2.61
C VAL A 126 -9.10 18.09 1.88
N PRO A 127 -10.17 17.35 2.21
CA PRO A 127 -11.38 17.37 1.40
C PRO A 127 -12.16 18.68 1.59
N TYR A 128 -11.54 19.62 2.29
CA TYR A 128 -12.07 20.85 2.83
C TYR A 128 -11.23 22.01 2.32
N ALA A 129 -11.83 22.86 1.51
CA ALA A 129 -11.23 24.14 1.09
C ALA A 129 -11.69 25.27 2.02
N VAL A 130 -10.91 26.35 2.08
CA VAL A 130 -11.37 27.61 2.68
C VAL A 130 -12.56 28.13 1.88
N ASP A 131 -13.54 28.73 2.56
CA ASP A 131 -14.82 29.22 2.01
C ASP A 131 -15.82 28.11 1.60
N GLU A 132 -15.58 26.87 2.01
CA GLU A 132 -16.50 25.77 1.73
C GLU A 132 -17.55 25.59 2.84
N ALA A 133 -18.78 25.22 2.47
CA ALA A 133 -19.86 24.92 3.39
C ALA A 133 -19.70 23.50 3.95
N VAL A 134 -19.72 23.38 5.27
CA VAL A 134 -19.64 22.10 5.97
C VAL A 134 -20.71 22.01 7.05
N LYS A 135 -21.18 20.80 7.28
CA LYS A 135 -22.13 20.47 8.33
C LYS A 135 -21.40 19.76 9.46
N VAL A 136 -21.65 20.20 10.69
CA VAL A 136 -21.10 19.54 11.88
C VAL A 136 -21.89 18.27 12.15
N THR A 137 -21.22 17.12 12.20
CA THR A 137 -21.85 15.81 12.44
C THR A 137 -21.62 15.30 13.86
N ASP A 138 -20.57 15.78 14.54
CA ASP A 138 -20.18 15.31 15.86
C ASP A 138 -20.02 16.46 16.87
N GLY A 139 -20.35 16.18 18.14
CA GLY A 139 -20.26 17.13 19.25
C GLY A 139 -21.55 17.92 19.56
N PRO A 140 -21.49 18.86 20.52
CA PRO A 140 -22.65 19.59 21.02
C PRO A 140 -23.26 20.58 20.00
N PHE A 141 -22.57 20.77 18.86
CA PHE A 141 -23.00 21.60 17.74
C PHE A 141 -23.34 20.76 16.50
N SER A 142 -23.56 19.45 16.67
CA SER A 142 -24.02 18.57 15.59
C SER A 142 -25.35 19.06 15.01
N GLY A 143 -25.45 19.04 13.68
CA GLY A 143 -26.62 19.51 12.93
C GLY A 143 -26.56 20.95 12.43
N PHE A 144 -25.57 21.75 12.84
CA PHE A 144 -25.39 23.11 12.30
C PHE A 144 -24.49 23.12 11.06
N SER A 145 -24.82 23.94 10.07
CA SER A 145 -23.97 24.23 8.91
C SER A 145 -23.14 25.51 9.14
N GLY A 146 -21.90 25.52 8.66
CA GLY A 146 -20.97 26.63 8.76
C GLY A 146 -20.03 26.71 7.56
N ILE A 147 -19.26 27.78 7.48
CA ILE A 147 -18.29 28.01 6.40
C ILE A 147 -16.88 27.87 6.96
N ILE A 148 -16.00 27.17 6.26
CA ILE A 148 -14.60 27.03 6.66
C ILE A 148 -13.88 28.36 6.44
N GLU A 149 -13.28 28.92 7.50
CA GLU A 149 -12.48 30.14 7.42
C GLU A 149 -10.98 29.82 7.27
N GLU A 150 -10.50 28.77 7.93
CA GLU A 150 -9.09 28.37 7.90
C GLU A 150 -8.96 26.85 8.04
N VAL A 151 -8.02 26.26 7.31
CA VAL A 151 -7.70 24.84 7.39
C VAL A 151 -6.29 24.63 7.90
N ASN A 152 -6.16 23.98 9.05
CA ASN A 152 -4.87 23.59 9.60
C ASN A 152 -4.59 22.12 9.28
N ALA A 153 -3.96 21.89 8.12
CA ALA A 153 -3.58 20.57 7.63
C ALA A 153 -2.60 19.84 8.57
N GLU A 154 -1.69 20.58 9.22
CA GLU A 154 -0.69 20.00 10.12
C GLU A 154 -1.33 19.40 11.38
N LYS A 155 -2.34 20.07 11.95
CA LYS A 155 -3.02 19.66 13.19
C LYS A 155 -4.33 18.92 12.97
N HIS A 156 -4.75 18.72 11.72
CA HIS A 156 -6.03 18.11 11.34
C HIS A 156 -7.24 18.83 11.96
N LYS A 157 -7.20 20.16 11.96
CA LYS A 157 -8.20 21.05 12.57
C LYS A 157 -8.70 22.07 11.56
N LEU A 158 -9.99 22.37 11.63
CA LEU A 158 -10.70 23.34 10.82
C LEU A 158 -11.23 24.45 11.71
N LYS A 159 -11.07 25.68 11.27
CA LYS A 159 -11.76 26.83 11.86
C LYS A 159 -13.01 27.08 11.03
N VAL A 160 -14.17 26.72 11.59
CA VAL A 160 -15.47 26.82 10.94
C VAL A 160 -16.27 27.93 11.58
N MET A 161 -16.82 28.82 10.76
CA MET A 161 -17.72 29.88 11.21
C MET A 161 -19.17 29.40 11.07
N VAL A 162 -19.76 29.00 12.20
CA VAL A 162 -21.13 28.49 12.28
C VAL A 162 -22.10 29.65 12.56
N LYS A 163 -23.24 29.65 11.88
CA LYS A 163 -24.29 30.66 12.11
C LYS A 163 -25.31 30.12 13.11
N ILE A 164 -25.16 30.51 14.37
CA ILE A 164 -26.03 30.09 15.48
C ILE A 164 -26.89 31.30 15.89
N PHE A 165 -28.22 31.19 15.79
CA PHE A 165 -29.18 32.27 16.13
C PHE A 165 -28.89 33.63 15.48
N GLY A 166 -28.45 33.62 14.22
CA GLY A 166 -28.13 34.84 13.47
C GLY A 166 -26.79 35.49 13.83
N ARG A 167 -26.02 34.92 14.75
CA ARG A 167 -24.65 35.35 15.09
C ARG A 167 -23.63 34.41 14.46
N LYS A 168 -22.52 34.97 13.97
CA LYS A 168 -21.39 34.19 13.45
C LYS A 168 -20.47 33.84 14.62
N THR A 169 -20.29 32.56 14.89
CA THR A 169 -19.41 32.08 15.96
C THR A 169 -18.30 31.23 15.34
N PRO A 170 -17.01 31.60 15.52
CA PRO A 170 -15.90 30.76 15.09
C PRO A 170 -15.77 29.56 16.04
N LEU A 171 -15.69 28.36 15.47
CA LEU A 171 -15.46 27.09 16.18
C LEU A 171 -14.27 26.37 15.56
N GLU A 172 -13.50 25.67 16.39
CA GLU A 172 -12.41 24.81 15.94
C GLU A 172 -12.89 23.35 16.02
N LEU A 173 -12.91 22.66 14.88
CA LEU A 173 -13.44 21.29 14.75
C LEU A 173 -12.41 20.40 14.05
N GLY A 174 -12.39 19.12 14.40
CA GLY A 174 -11.56 18.14 13.68
C GLY A 174 -12.21 17.70 12.36
N TYR A 175 -11.42 17.20 11.41
CA TYR A 175 -11.93 16.64 10.13
C TYR A 175 -12.97 15.54 10.32
N ASN A 176 -12.91 14.81 11.43
CA ASN A 176 -13.83 13.71 11.73
C ASN A 176 -15.19 14.18 12.27
N GLN A 177 -15.33 15.47 12.60
CA GLN A 177 -16.52 16.03 13.24
C GLN A 177 -17.38 16.85 12.29
N VAL A 178 -16.94 16.99 11.04
CA VAL A 178 -17.62 17.73 10.00
C VAL A 178 -17.78 16.84 8.78
N GLU A 179 -18.82 17.12 8.01
CA GLU A 179 -19.14 16.50 6.75
C GLU A 179 -19.38 17.60 5.72
N LYS A 180 -18.88 17.40 4.50
CA LYS A 180 -19.05 18.35 3.40
C LYS A 180 -20.53 18.39 2.97
N GLU A 181 -21.04 19.61 2.76
CA GLU A 181 -22.36 19.83 2.15
C GLU A 181 -22.28 19.88 0.62
#